data_AF-A0A522RAH0-F1
#
_entry.id   AF-A0A522RAH0-F1
#
_cell.length_a   1.000
_cell.length_b   1.000
_cell.length_c   1.000
_cell.angle_alpha   90.00
_cell.angle_beta   90.00
_cell.angle_gamma   90.00
#
_symmetry.space_group_name_H-M   'P 1'
#
loop_
_entity.id
_entity.type
_entity.pdbx_description
1 polymer ?
#
loop_
_entity_poly.entity_id
_entity_poly.type
_entity_poly.pdbx_seq_one_letter_code
_entity_poly.pdbx_strand_id
1 'polypeptide(L)'
;MKTPISIFLIILLPLFSMAQAKTDNFLKDLLLKDKDSILQIILHHPEEYRGQIIYTQINRDKNNAPSFKNYYYHVDPLFYFNPASTVKMPLAFLSLEKLNSMHIQGVNKFTPMLIDSSYAGQTSEHSDSTAEDGYPSIAQYIRRAFLVSDNDAYNRMYEFAGQQTINRKLHQKGYKDVRIIRQFLPMNEDENRHTNAIRFVTKEGKLIYRQPPAYNTDSFDFTKVVFLGKAHYDSHDSLVNAPMDFTRQNNISLEDLQQIAQSVLFPNSVPKYKRFDLTPDDYRFLYQCMSQYPSETNYPKYDSSEYADSYVKFFFKGEKIPSYIRVFNKVGWAYGFLTDIAYVADFRHKIEYMLSATVYVNSDGVLNDNKYDYDTMGYPFLRKVGKTIYQYELS
;
A
#
# COMPACT_ATOMS: atom_id res chain seq x y z
N MET A 1 37.36 64.54 -15.60
CA MET A 1 37.22 63.60 -14.47
C MET A 1 36.29 62.49 -14.91
N LYS A 2 36.78 61.26 -15.08
CA LYS A 2 35.98 60.10 -15.48
C LYS A 2 35.57 59.35 -14.22
N THR A 3 34.29 59.34 -13.91
CA THR A 3 33.71 58.58 -12.79
C THR A 3 33.69 57.09 -13.14
N PRO A 4 34.22 56.18 -12.29
CA PRO A 4 34.11 54.75 -12.55
C PRO A 4 32.70 54.28 -12.17
N ILE A 5 32.03 53.61 -13.10
CA ILE A 5 30.75 52.93 -12.86
C ILE A 5 31.11 51.53 -12.36
N SER A 6 30.92 51.27 -11.07
CA SER A 6 31.01 49.93 -10.50
C SER A 6 29.74 49.15 -10.82
N ILE A 7 29.83 48.17 -11.72
CA ILE A 7 28.77 47.20 -11.99
C ILE A 7 28.82 46.14 -10.90
N PHE A 8 27.83 46.15 -10.00
CA PHE A 8 27.65 45.11 -8.99
C PHE A 8 26.95 43.91 -9.64
N LEU A 9 27.68 42.83 -9.90
CA LEU A 9 27.13 41.58 -10.42
C LEU A 9 26.43 40.85 -9.26
N ILE A 10 25.09 40.95 -9.19
CA ILE A 10 24.29 40.16 -8.24
C ILE A 10 24.23 38.73 -8.77
N ILE A 11 25.04 37.85 -8.19
CA ILE A 11 24.95 36.40 -8.40
C ILE A 11 23.71 35.93 -7.63
N LEU A 12 22.59 35.75 -8.33
CA LEU A 12 21.45 35.00 -7.80
C LEU A 12 21.87 33.52 -7.72
N LEU A 13 22.36 33.10 -6.55
CA LEU A 13 22.44 31.68 -6.21
C LEU A 13 21.01 31.13 -6.16
N PRO A 14 20.68 30.08 -6.93
CA PRO A 14 19.39 29.41 -6.75
C PRO A 14 19.41 28.77 -5.36
N LEU A 15 18.64 29.34 -4.45
CA LEU A 15 18.28 28.66 -3.21
C LEU A 15 17.44 27.46 -3.62
N PHE A 16 18.08 26.30 -3.72
CA PHE A 16 17.38 25.02 -3.73
C PHE A 16 16.66 24.93 -2.39
N SER A 17 15.41 25.37 -2.35
CA SER A 17 14.49 25.03 -1.27
C SER A 17 14.31 23.52 -1.31
N MET A 18 15.13 22.79 -0.55
CA MET A 18 14.82 21.39 -0.27
C MET A 18 13.44 21.40 0.38
N ALA A 19 12.48 20.71 -0.25
CA ALA A 19 11.16 20.55 0.33
C ALA A 19 11.34 19.93 1.72
N GLN A 20 10.98 20.67 2.76
CA GLN A 20 11.13 20.21 4.13
C GLN A 20 10.04 19.18 4.43
N ALA A 21 10.40 18.07 5.07
CA ALA A 21 9.44 17.08 5.52
C ALA A 21 8.36 17.73 6.41
N LYS A 22 7.09 17.41 6.15
CA LYS A 22 5.93 17.97 6.86
C LYS A 22 5.88 17.41 8.28
N THR A 23 5.89 18.30 9.27
CA THR A 23 5.74 17.93 10.69
C THR A 23 4.87 18.97 11.39
N ASP A 24 3.72 18.53 11.91
CA ASP A 24 2.84 19.34 12.74
C ASP A 24 3.26 19.24 14.21
N ASN A 25 3.38 20.38 14.89
CA ASN A 25 3.73 20.44 16.32
C ASN A 25 2.78 19.60 17.17
N PHE A 26 1.48 19.59 16.87
CA PHE A 26 0.50 18.80 17.61
C PHE A 26 0.85 17.30 17.63
N LEU A 27 1.04 16.69 16.46
CA LEU A 27 1.31 15.25 16.38
C LEU A 27 2.71 14.94 16.93
N LYS A 28 3.70 15.77 16.63
CA LYS A 28 5.05 15.66 17.21
C LYS A 28 4.99 15.65 18.74
N ASP A 29 4.34 16.65 19.35
CA ASP A 29 4.26 16.77 20.81
C ASP A 29 3.45 15.64 21.44
N LEU A 30 2.38 15.18 20.77
CA LEU A 30 1.62 14.02 21.21
C LEU A 30 2.48 12.76 21.28
N LEU A 31 3.25 12.49 20.22
CA LEU A 31 4.12 11.31 20.14
C LEU A 31 5.32 11.41 21.10
N LEU A 32 5.93 12.59 21.25
CA LEU A 32 7.07 12.81 22.15
C LEU A 32 6.70 12.76 23.65
N LYS A 33 5.43 12.95 24.01
CA LYS A 33 4.96 12.77 25.39
C LYS A 33 4.98 11.31 25.83
N ASP A 34 4.94 10.37 24.90
CA ASP A 34 4.95 8.95 25.20
C ASP A 34 6.39 8.45 25.43
N LYS A 35 6.71 8.08 26.67
CA LYS A 35 8.07 7.76 27.11
C LYS A 35 8.59 6.37 26.70
N ASP A 36 7.90 5.68 25.80
CA ASP A 36 8.37 4.39 25.29
C ASP A 36 9.70 4.52 24.54
N SER A 37 10.69 3.72 24.91
CA SER A 37 12.07 3.88 24.43
C SER A 37 12.20 3.66 22.92
N ILE A 38 11.50 2.66 22.35
CA ILE A 38 11.59 2.35 20.91
C ILE A 38 10.94 3.48 20.11
N LEU A 39 9.77 3.93 20.53
CA LEU A 39 9.12 5.08 19.93
C LEU A 39 10.04 6.31 19.94
N GLN A 40 10.63 6.63 21.09
CA GLN A 40 11.51 7.79 21.20
C GLN A 40 12.77 7.66 20.35
N ILE A 41 13.40 6.48 20.26
CA ILE A 41 14.56 6.26 19.38
C ILE A 41 14.20 6.64 17.93
N ILE A 42 13.12 6.08 17.39
CA ILE A 42 12.76 6.30 15.99
C ILE A 42 12.36 7.76 15.73
N LEU A 43 11.64 8.40 16.66
CA LEU A 43 11.26 9.82 16.53
C LEU A 43 12.43 10.81 16.67
N HIS A 44 13.57 10.40 17.25
CA HIS A 44 14.77 11.24 17.31
C HIS A 44 15.73 10.99 16.14
N HIS A 45 15.54 9.90 15.39
CA HIS A 45 16.37 9.51 14.25
C HIS A 45 15.54 9.26 12.97
N PRO A 46 14.64 10.17 12.56
CA PRO A 46 13.67 9.88 11.51
C PRO A 46 14.29 9.69 10.12
N GLU A 47 15.49 10.23 9.86
CA GLU A 47 16.24 10.00 8.61
C GLU A 47 16.79 8.57 8.52
N GLU A 48 17.32 8.04 9.62
CA GLU A 48 17.87 6.68 9.71
C GLU A 48 16.75 5.64 9.58
N TYR A 49 15.70 5.81 10.38
CA TYR A 49 14.56 4.91 10.41
C TYR A 49 13.52 5.22 9.35
N ARG A 50 13.71 6.24 8.52
CA ARG A 50 12.76 6.69 7.50
C ARG A 50 11.32 6.81 8.02
N GLY A 51 11.19 7.20 9.28
CA GLY A 51 9.95 7.14 10.04
C GLY A 51 9.01 8.25 9.60
N GLN A 52 7.87 7.90 9.01
CA GLN A 52 6.85 8.88 8.59
C GLN A 52 5.50 8.48 9.18
N ILE A 53 4.71 9.44 9.67
CA ILE A 53 3.39 9.20 10.26
C ILE A 53 2.39 10.25 9.77
N ILE A 54 1.20 9.78 9.35
CA ILE A 54 0.03 10.61 9.08
C ILE A 54 -1.09 10.15 10.02
N TYR A 55 -1.54 11.04 10.88
CA TYR A 55 -2.75 10.87 11.68
C TYR A 55 -3.87 11.71 11.07
N THR A 56 -4.95 11.06 10.66
CA THR A 56 -6.16 11.70 10.12
C THR A 56 -7.23 11.64 11.19
N GLN A 57 -7.44 12.76 11.86
CA GLN A 57 -8.56 12.95 12.76
C GLN A 57 -9.86 13.01 11.95
N ILE A 58 -10.87 12.25 12.37
CA ILE A 58 -12.19 12.24 11.73
C ILE A 58 -13.21 12.73 12.74
N ASN A 59 -13.93 13.80 12.38
CA ASN A 59 -15.03 14.32 13.19
C ASN A 59 -16.31 14.34 12.37
N ARG A 60 -17.41 13.85 12.94
CA ARG A 60 -18.72 13.88 12.29
C ARG A 60 -19.58 15.01 12.83
N ASP A 61 -20.31 15.67 11.93
CA ASP A 61 -21.31 16.66 12.31
C ASP A 61 -22.62 16.00 12.80
N LYS A 62 -23.61 16.83 13.17
CA LYS A 62 -24.94 16.39 13.61
C LYS A 62 -25.74 15.58 12.57
N ASN A 63 -25.36 15.65 11.29
CA ASN A 63 -25.96 14.90 10.19
C ASN A 63 -25.13 13.66 9.81
N ASN A 64 -24.14 13.29 10.65
CA ASN A 64 -23.22 12.19 10.44
C ASN A 64 -22.26 12.39 9.24
N ALA A 65 -22.08 13.63 8.76
CA ALA A 65 -21.15 13.94 7.69
C ALA A 65 -19.72 14.08 8.26
N PRO A 66 -18.73 13.30 7.75
CA PRO A 66 -17.37 13.34 8.27
C PRO A 66 -16.57 14.52 7.71
N SER A 67 -15.71 15.07 8.56
CA SER A 67 -14.66 16.03 8.23
C SER A 67 -13.31 15.45 8.64
N PHE A 68 -12.26 15.79 7.88
CA PHE A 68 -10.95 15.15 7.98
C PHE A 68 -9.90 16.22 8.23
N LYS A 69 -9.04 15.99 9.23
CA LYS A 69 -7.86 16.82 9.48
C LYS A 69 -6.63 15.93 9.58
N ASN A 70 -5.67 16.16 8.68
CA ASN A 70 -4.41 15.45 8.68
C ASN A 70 -3.39 16.18 9.55
N TYR A 71 -2.67 15.42 10.35
CA TYR A 71 -1.45 15.83 11.03
C TYR A 71 -0.31 14.94 10.58
N TYR A 72 0.85 15.55 10.34
CA TYR A 72 2.00 14.92 9.73
C TYR A 72 3.16 14.88 10.72
N TYR A 73 3.97 13.84 10.63
CA TYR A 73 5.27 13.77 11.28
C TYR A 73 6.28 13.21 10.29
N HIS A 74 7.28 14.03 9.95
CA HIS A 74 8.36 13.73 9.02
C HIS A 74 7.89 13.20 7.65
N VAL A 75 6.74 13.67 7.15
CA VAL A 75 6.19 13.17 5.89
C VAL A 75 6.78 13.94 4.71
N ASP A 76 7.45 13.22 3.82
CA ASP A 76 7.95 13.76 2.56
C ASP A 76 7.65 12.76 1.43
N PRO A 77 6.82 13.12 0.43
CA PRO A 77 6.52 12.25 -0.70
C PRO A 77 7.77 11.93 -1.55
N LEU A 78 8.85 12.71 -1.40
CA LEU A 78 10.13 12.44 -2.03
C LEU A 78 11.05 11.55 -1.17
N PHE A 79 10.73 11.30 0.09
CA PHE A 79 11.54 10.42 0.91
C PHE A 79 11.11 8.96 0.71
N TYR A 80 11.82 8.27 -0.19
CA TYR A 80 11.45 6.94 -0.65
C TYR A 80 11.40 5.91 0.50
N PHE A 81 10.36 5.09 0.47
CA PHE A 81 10.29 3.80 1.11
C PHE A 81 9.79 2.76 0.10
N ASN A 82 10.14 1.49 0.28
CA ASN A 82 9.56 0.44 -0.56
C ASN A 82 8.10 0.19 -0.11
N PRO A 83 7.09 0.40 -0.97
CA PRO A 83 5.70 0.23 -0.57
C PRO A 83 5.33 -1.22 -0.28
N ALA A 84 6.15 -2.18 -0.73
CA ALA A 84 5.94 -3.60 -0.50
C ALA A 84 4.48 -3.98 -0.81
N SER A 85 3.83 -4.75 0.06
CA SER A 85 2.46 -5.21 -0.14
C SER A 85 1.37 -4.14 -0.03
N THR A 86 1.66 -2.87 0.25
CA THR A 86 0.60 -1.84 0.26
C THR A 86 0.04 -1.59 -1.14
N VAL A 87 0.81 -1.86 -2.20
CA VAL A 87 0.36 -1.76 -3.60
C VAL A 87 -0.82 -2.69 -3.94
N LYS A 88 -1.08 -3.72 -3.13
CA LYS A 88 -2.24 -4.61 -3.32
C LYS A 88 -3.57 -3.89 -3.16
N MET A 89 -3.60 -2.85 -2.31
CA MET A 89 -4.80 -2.07 -2.02
C MET A 89 -5.31 -1.31 -3.26
N PRO A 90 -4.52 -0.43 -3.92
CA PRO A 90 -4.97 0.21 -5.15
C PRO A 90 -5.32 -0.79 -6.26
N LEU A 91 -4.63 -1.93 -6.34
CA LEU A 91 -4.95 -2.96 -7.35
C LEU A 91 -6.29 -3.65 -7.11
N ALA A 92 -6.65 -3.95 -5.86
CA ALA A 92 -7.97 -4.46 -5.52
C ALA A 92 -9.07 -3.48 -5.97
N PHE A 93 -8.86 -2.19 -5.71
CA PHE A 93 -9.82 -1.14 -6.08
C PHE A 93 -9.93 -1.00 -7.60
N LEU A 94 -8.80 -0.97 -8.32
CA LEU A 94 -8.79 -0.87 -9.78
C LEU A 94 -9.32 -2.14 -10.47
N SER A 95 -9.17 -3.32 -9.86
CA SER A 95 -9.72 -4.56 -10.41
C SER A 95 -11.24 -4.53 -10.41
N LEU A 96 -11.86 -4.05 -9.32
CA LEU A 96 -13.31 -3.88 -9.25
C LEU A 96 -13.79 -2.72 -10.14
N GLU A 97 -13.07 -1.61 -10.21
CA GLU A 97 -13.38 -0.50 -11.14
C GLU A 97 -13.34 -0.99 -12.60
N LYS A 98 -12.29 -1.74 -12.98
CA LYS A 98 -12.18 -2.32 -14.32
C LYS A 98 -13.36 -3.24 -14.61
N LEU A 99 -13.66 -4.16 -13.69
CA LEU A 99 -14.77 -5.09 -13.82
C LEU A 99 -16.11 -4.36 -14.03
N ASN A 100 -16.38 -3.32 -13.24
CA ASN A 100 -17.57 -2.50 -13.38
C ASN A 100 -17.65 -1.85 -14.78
N SER A 101 -16.53 -1.33 -15.28
CA SER A 101 -16.46 -0.67 -16.60
C SER A 101 -16.58 -1.62 -17.80
N MET A 102 -16.36 -2.92 -17.61
CA MET A 102 -16.41 -3.90 -18.70
C MET A 102 -17.84 -4.12 -19.21
N HIS A 103 -18.86 -3.97 -18.37
CA HIS A 103 -20.28 -4.16 -18.69
C HIS A 103 -20.59 -5.46 -19.45
N ILE A 104 -19.86 -6.54 -19.19
CA ILE A 104 -20.07 -7.84 -19.83
C ILE A 104 -21.10 -8.66 -19.03
N GLN A 105 -22.20 -9.03 -19.68
CA GLN A 105 -23.24 -9.86 -19.05
C GLN A 105 -22.66 -11.20 -18.59
N GLY A 106 -22.95 -11.56 -17.33
CA GLY A 106 -22.47 -12.81 -16.71
C GLY A 106 -21.06 -12.75 -16.12
N VAL A 107 -20.33 -11.64 -16.30
CA VAL A 107 -19.03 -11.41 -15.67
C VAL A 107 -19.19 -10.51 -14.45
N ASN A 108 -18.81 -11.02 -13.29
CA ASN A 108 -18.75 -10.29 -12.03
C ASN A 108 -17.55 -10.78 -11.19
N LYS A 109 -17.37 -10.23 -9.98
CA LYS A 109 -16.20 -10.48 -9.13
C LYS A 109 -16.08 -11.93 -8.65
N PHE A 110 -17.17 -12.70 -8.66
CA PHE A 110 -17.22 -14.11 -8.31
C PHE A 110 -17.18 -15.05 -9.52
N THR A 111 -17.21 -14.52 -10.74
CA THR A 111 -17.11 -15.35 -11.94
C THR A 111 -15.71 -15.99 -12.00
N PRO A 112 -15.61 -17.31 -12.24
CA PRO A 112 -14.34 -18.00 -12.45
C PRO A 112 -13.47 -17.28 -13.48
N MET A 113 -12.24 -16.96 -13.09
CA MET A 113 -11.27 -16.21 -13.88
C MET A 113 -10.01 -17.06 -14.11
N LEU A 114 -9.93 -17.72 -15.26
CA LEU A 114 -8.80 -18.57 -15.61
C LEU A 114 -7.70 -17.75 -16.26
N ILE A 115 -6.47 -17.94 -15.81
CA ILE A 115 -5.29 -17.21 -16.28
C ILE A 115 -4.37 -18.18 -17.02
N ASP A 116 -4.03 -17.86 -18.26
CA ASP A 116 -3.14 -18.66 -19.11
C ASP A 116 -1.76 -18.00 -19.22
N SER A 117 -0.67 -18.74 -19.43
CA SER A 117 0.64 -18.12 -19.72
C SER A 117 0.72 -17.70 -21.19
N SER A 118 1.08 -16.45 -21.46
CA SER A 118 1.12 -15.86 -22.81
C SER A 118 2.46 -15.23 -23.18
N TYR A 119 3.39 -15.09 -22.22
CA TYR A 119 4.73 -14.53 -22.39
C TYR A 119 5.71 -15.16 -21.39
N ALA A 120 7.02 -14.94 -21.60
CA ALA A 120 8.07 -15.41 -20.69
C ALA A 120 7.84 -14.94 -19.25
N GLY A 121 8.20 -15.80 -18.29
CA GLY A 121 8.04 -15.56 -16.85
C GLY A 121 6.61 -15.71 -16.31
N GLN A 122 5.57 -15.75 -17.16
CA GLN A 122 4.18 -15.86 -16.72
C GLN A 122 3.79 -17.28 -16.32
N THR A 123 2.95 -17.38 -15.28
CA THR A 123 2.37 -18.65 -14.82
C THR A 123 0.87 -18.71 -15.11
N SER A 124 0.31 -19.92 -15.19
CA SER A 124 -1.13 -20.14 -15.37
C SER A 124 -1.80 -20.50 -14.04
N GLU A 125 -3.09 -20.19 -13.90
CA GLU A 125 -3.90 -20.58 -12.76
C GLU A 125 -5.34 -20.85 -13.22
N HIS A 126 -5.78 -22.10 -13.08
CA HIS A 126 -7.11 -22.56 -13.51
C HIS A 126 -7.99 -23.06 -12.36
N SER A 127 -7.41 -23.20 -11.16
CA SER A 127 -8.07 -23.72 -9.96
C SER A 127 -7.51 -23.02 -8.72
N ASP A 128 -8.34 -22.79 -7.71
CA ASP A 128 -7.92 -22.28 -6.40
C ASP A 128 -8.56 -23.17 -5.32
N SER A 129 -7.75 -24.04 -4.69
CA SER A 129 -8.23 -24.97 -3.66
C SER A 129 -8.70 -24.27 -2.37
N THR A 130 -8.40 -22.98 -2.22
CA THR A 130 -8.84 -22.16 -1.09
C THR A 130 -10.18 -21.46 -1.35
N ALA A 131 -10.68 -21.49 -2.59
CA ALA A 131 -11.97 -20.95 -2.96
C ALA A 131 -13.10 -21.96 -2.66
N GLU A 132 -14.28 -21.44 -2.31
CA GLU A 132 -15.45 -22.27 -1.97
C GLU A 132 -15.88 -23.19 -3.12
N ASP A 133 -15.80 -22.72 -4.37
CA ASP A 133 -16.14 -23.47 -5.57
C ASP A 133 -14.93 -24.02 -6.33
N GLY A 134 -13.73 -23.93 -5.73
CA GLY A 134 -12.49 -24.45 -6.31
C GLY A 134 -11.91 -23.61 -7.46
N TYR A 135 -12.50 -22.45 -7.78
CA TYR A 135 -12.06 -21.61 -8.89
C TYR A 135 -11.45 -20.27 -8.44
N PRO A 136 -10.42 -19.80 -9.15
CA PRO A 136 -9.92 -18.45 -8.98
C PRO A 136 -10.97 -17.42 -9.40
N SER A 137 -11.02 -16.29 -8.69
CA SER A 137 -11.87 -15.15 -9.03
C SER A 137 -11.30 -13.85 -8.47
N ILE A 138 -11.70 -12.70 -9.02
CA ILE A 138 -11.27 -11.38 -8.53
C ILE A 138 -11.60 -11.23 -7.03
N ALA A 139 -12.78 -11.67 -6.60
CA ALA A 139 -13.17 -11.65 -5.19
C ALA A 139 -12.23 -12.50 -4.33
N GLN A 140 -11.82 -13.68 -4.80
CA GLN A 140 -10.91 -14.55 -4.07
C GLN A 140 -9.52 -13.93 -3.89
N TYR A 141 -8.98 -13.33 -4.94
CA TYR A 141 -7.71 -12.61 -4.85
C TYR A 141 -7.80 -11.42 -3.91
N ILE A 142 -8.89 -10.65 -3.94
CA ILE A 142 -9.07 -9.52 -3.03
C ILE A 142 -9.12 -9.98 -1.57
N ARG A 143 -9.82 -11.08 -1.26
CA ARG A 143 -9.82 -11.66 0.10
C ARG A 143 -8.39 -12.04 0.53
N ARG A 144 -7.70 -12.87 -0.26
CA ARG A 144 -6.33 -13.33 0.04
C ARG A 144 -5.35 -12.15 0.20
N ALA A 145 -5.50 -11.11 -0.61
CA ALA A 145 -4.67 -9.91 -0.55
C ALA A 145 -4.88 -9.08 0.74
N PHE A 146 -6.11 -8.96 1.24
CA PHE A 146 -6.39 -8.19 2.46
C PHE A 146 -6.21 -8.99 3.75
N LEU A 147 -6.56 -10.28 3.76
CA LEU A 147 -6.54 -11.09 5.00
C LEU A 147 -5.14 -11.60 5.36
N VAL A 148 -4.35 -12.02 4.36
CA VAL A 148 -3.02 -12.61 4.59
C VAL A 148 -1.93 -12.01 3.70
N SER A 149 -2.25 -10.96 2.93
CA SER A 149 -1.28 -10.29 2.07
C SER A 149 -0.64 -11.23 1.04
N ASP A 150 -1.41 -12.14 0.47
CA ASP A 150 -0.98 -13.12 -0.52
C ASP A 150 -0.36 -12.47 -1.77
N ASN A 151 0.85 -12.90 -2.16
CA ASN A 151 1.59 -12.33 -3.30
C ASN A 151 1.05 -12.79 -4.65
N ASP A 152 0.57 -14.02 -4.77
CA ASP A 152 0.03 -14.53 -6.01
C ASP A 152 -1.26 -13.80 -6.37
N ALA A 153 -2.15 -13.58 -5.39
CA ALA A 153 -3.36 -12.77 -5.54
C ALA A 153 -3.07 -11.37 -6.09
N TYR A 154 -1.96 -10.76 -5.66
CA TYR A 154 -1.50 -9.48 -6.23
C TYR A 154 -1.09 -9.60 -7.69
N ASN A 155 -0.29 -10.61 -8.02
CA ASN A 155 0.14 -10.86 -9.39
C ASN A 155 -1.07 -11.07 -10.30
N ARG A 156 -2.08 -11.83 -9.86
CA ARG A 156 -3.30 -12.09 -10.66
C ARG A 156 -4.13 -10.83 -10.88
N MET A 157 -4.26 -9.97 -9.87
CA MET A 157 -4.90 -8.66 -10.03
C MET A 157 -4.09 -7.73 -10.93
N TYR A 158 -2.76 -7.80 -10.87
CA TYR A 158 -1.85 -7.03 -11.74
C TYR A 158 -1.99 -7.46 -13.19
N GLU A 159 -1.98 -8.77 -13.47
CA GLU A 159 -2.19 -9.38 -14.78
C GLU A 159 -3.58 -9.03 -15.33
N PHE A 160 -4.60 -9.08 -14.47
CA PHE A 160 -5.96 -8.69 -14.85
C PHE A 160 -6.05 -7.21 -15.20
N ALA A 161 -5.63 -6.30 -14.34
CA ALA A 161 -5.76 -4.87 -14.58
C ALA A 161 -4.82 -4.37 -15.69
N GLY A 162 -3.58 -4.86 -15.70
CA GLY A 162 -2.49 -4.51 -16.60
C GLY A 162 -1.70 -3.28 -16.18
N GLN A 163 -0.37 -3.35 -16.25
CA GLN A 163 0.57 -2.31 -15.80
C GLN A 163 0.21 -0.91 -16.35
N GLN A 164 -0.10 -0.82 -17.65
CA GLN A 164 -0.46 0.43 -18.31
C GLN A 164 -1.72 1.06 -17.68
N THR A 165 -2.78 0.26 -17.56
CA THR A 165 -4.07 0.71 -17.00
C THR A 165 -3.90 1.14 -15.56
N ILE A 166 -3.16 0.36 -14.76
CA ILE A 166 -2.93 0.63 -13.33
C ILE A 166 -2.35 2.04 -13.14
N ASN A 167 -1.22 2.32 -13.80
CA ASN A 167 -0.53 3.59 -13.64
C ASN A 167 -1.33 4.75 -14.23
N ARG A 168 -1.88 4.60 -15.45
CA ARG A 168 -2.70 5.65 -16.07
C ARG A 168 -3.92 6.02 -15.22
N LYS A 169 -4.62 5.04 -14.64
CA LYS A 169 -5.80 5.30 -13.81
C LYS A 169 -5.42 6.02 -12.52
N LEU A 170 -4.35 5.62 -11.85
CA LEU A 170 -3.88 6.32 -10.64
C LEU A 170 -3.41 7.74 -10.95
N HIS A 171 -2.69 7.94 -12.05
CA HIS A 171 -2.27 9.26 -12.51
C HIS A 171 -3.47 10.16 -12.89
N GLN A 172 -4.50 9.61 -13.53
CA GLN A 172 -5.75 10.32 -13.84
C GLN A 172 -6.49 10.77 -12.57
N LYS A 173 -6.43 9.96 -11.51
CA LYS A 173 -6.97 10.30 -10.18
C LYS A 173 -6.08 11.28 -9.39
N GLY A 174 -4.96 11.72 -9.97
CA GLY A 174 -4.09 12.74 -9.40
C GLY A 174 -2.90 12.22 -8.60
N TYR A 175 -2.70 10.90 -8.52
CA TYR A 175 -1.55 10.28 -7.85
C TYR A 175 -0.36 10.20 -8.82
N LYS A 176 0.23 11.35 -9.17
CA LYS A 176 1.13 11.50 -10.34
C LYS A 176 2.46 10.75 -10.23
N ASP A 177 2.97 10.57 -9.03
CA ASP A 177 4.30 9.97 -8.81
C ASP A 177 4.23 8.45 -8.58
N VAL A 178 3.04 7.86 -8.64
CA VAL A 178 2.85 6.42 -8.45
C VAL A 178 3.47 5.64 -9.61
N ARG A 179 4.24 4.61 -9.27
CA ARG A 179 4.74 3.59 -10.19
C ARG A 179 4.45 2.22 -9.61
N ILE A 180 3.45 1.52 -10.13
CA ILE A 180 3.24 0.09 -9.84
C ILE A 180 3.64 -0.66 -11.11
N ILE A 181 4.90 -1.08 -11.15
CA ILE A 181 5.59 -1.55 -12.35
C ILE A 181 6.20 -2.94 -12.19
N ARG A 182 6.11 -3.54 -11.00
CA ARG A 182 6.65 -4.86 -10.71
C ARG A 182 5.63 -5.76 -10.03
N GLN A 183 5.57 -6.99 -10.51
CA GLN A 183 4.94 -8.13 -9.87
C GLN A 183 5.83 -8.67 -8.73
N PHE A 184 5.26 -9.48 -7.84
CA PHE A 184 6.00 -10.25 -6.84
C PHE A 184 6.41 -11.62 -7.41
N LEU A 185 6.93 -11.58 -8.63
CA LEU A 185 7.55 -12.68 -9.36
C LEU A 185 8.96 -12.23 -9.76
N PRO A 186 9.92 -13.17 -9.93
CA PRO A 186 11.27 -12.85 -10.39
C PRO A 186 11.27 -12.52 -11.88
N MET A 187 10.72 -11.35 -12.23
CA MET A 187 10.57 -10.87 -13.60
C MET A 187 11.47 -9.67 -13.88
N ASN A 188 11.99 -9.61 -15.11
CA ASN A 188 12.66 -8.43 -15.64
C ASN A 188 11.65 -7.35 -16.07
N GLU A 189 12.13 -6.19 -16.53
CA GLU A 189 11.25 -5.07 -16.88
C GLU A 189 10.32 -5.35 -18.06
N ASP A 190 10.80 -6.08 -19.07
CA ASP A 190 10.02 -6.44 -20.25
C ASP A 190 8.91 -7.44 -19.90
N GLU A 191 9.23 -8.45 -19.10
CA GLU A 191 8.27 -9.43 -18.60
C GLU A 191 7.15 -8.76 -17.78
N ASN A 192 7.50 -7.78 -16.93
CA ASN A 192 6.51 -7.04 -16.13
C ASN A 192 5.57 -6.13 -16.97
N ARG A 193 5.92 -5.84 -18.23
CA ARG A 193 5.07 -5.07 -19.16
C ARG A 193 4.02 -5.93 -19.85
N HIS A 194 4.17 -7.25 -19.85
CA HIS A 194 3.27 -8.18 -20.50
C HIS A 194 2.25 -8.76 -19.53
N THR A 195 0.99 -8.88 -19.95
CA THR A 195 -0.06 -9.56 -19.19
C THR A 195 -0.49 -10.85 -19.86
N ASN A 196 -0.95 -11.77 -19.03
CA ASN A 196 -1.55 -13.04 -19.43
C ASN A 196 -2.85 -12.85 -20.23
N ALA A 197 -3.19 -13.82 -21.07
CA ALA A 197 -4.56 -14.00 -21.53
C ALA A 197 -5.44 -14.48 -20.36
N ILE A 198 -6.67 -13.97 -20.29
CA ILE A 198 -7.62 -14.29 -19.22
C ILE A 198 -8.95 -14.71 -19.81
N ARG A 199 -9.57 -15.73 -19.23
CA ARG A 199 -10.89 -16.23 -19.61
C ARG A 199 -11.81 -16.21 -18.40
N PHE A 200 -12.95 -15.54 -18.56
CA PHE A 200 -14.07 -15.69 -17.63
C PHE A 200 -14.98 -16.79 -18.15
N VAL A 201 -15.30 -17.75 -17.28
CA VAL A 201 -16.09 -18.94 -17.64
C VAL A 201 -17.25 -19.15 -16.67
N THR A 202 -18.26 -19.90 -17.10
CA THR A 202 -19.28 -20.44 -16.19
C THR A 202 -18.68 -21.55 -15.32
N LYS A 203 -19.40 -21.99 -14.29
CA LYS A 203 -18.94 -23.11 -13.43
C LYS A 203 -18.81 -24.43 -14.19
N GLU A 204 -19.53 -24.58 -15.29
CA GLU A 204 -19.45 -25.71 -16.23
C GLU A 204 -18.31 -25.55 -17.25
N GLY A 205 -17.50 -24.48 -17.16
CA GLY A 205 -16.34 -24.22 -18.02
C GLY A 205 -16.65 -23.53 -19.34
N LYS A 206 -17.89 -23.06 -19.57
CA LYS A 206 -18.24 -22.35 -20.82
C LYS A 206 -17.67 -20.94 -20.83
N LEU A 207 -17.00 -20.55 -21.90
CA LEU A 207 -16.48 -19.18 -22.08
C LEU A 207 -17.60 -18.14 -22.07
N ILE A 208 -17.45 -17.12 -21.23
CA ILE A 208 -18.29 -15.91 -21.18
C ILE A 208 -17.55 -14.74 -21.83
N TYR A 209 -16.28 -14.54 -21.46
CA TYR A 209 -15.46 -13.43 -21.96
C TYR A 209 -13.98 -13.83 -22.01
N ARG A 210 -13.26 -13.31 -23.01
CA ARG A 210 -11.82 -13.48 -23.14
C ARG A 210 -11.15 -12.11 -23.21
N GLN A 211 -10.22 -11.88 -22.30
CA GLN A 211 -9.26 -10.79 -22.37
C GLN A 211 -7.98 -11.31 -23.07
N PRO A 212 -7.53 -10.69 -24.18
CA PRO A 212 -6.27 -11.05 -24.80
C PRO A 212 -5.07 -10.63 -23.94
N PRO A 213 -3.87 -11.21 -24.15
CA PRO A 213 -2.65 -10.68 -23.55
C PRO A 213 -2.40 -9.25 -24.04
N ALA A 214 -1.75 -8.44 -23.21
CA ALA A 214 -1.47 -7.04 -23.50
C ALA A 214 -0.03 -6.68 -23.15
N TYR A 215 0.45 -5.57 -23.72
CA TYR A 215 1.79 -5.03 -23.49
C TYR A 215 1.72 -3.54 -23.15
N ASN A 216 2.46 -3.10 -22.14
CA ASN A 216 2.57 -1.69 -21.77
C ASN A 216 3.66 -0.98 -22.56
N THR A 217 3.24 -0.04 -23.41
CA THR A 217 4.13 0.81 -24.21
C THR A 217 4.56 2.10 -23.52
N ASP A 218 4.00 2.41 -22.34
CA ASP A 218 4.30 3.66 -21.62
C ASP A 218 5.74 3.67 -21.08
N SER A 219 6.37 4.84 -21.15
CA SER A 219 7.62 5.12 -20.44
C SER A 219 7.35 5.53 -19.00
N PHE A 220 8.27 5.18 -18.10
CA PHE A 220 8.28 5.67 -16.72
C PHE A 220 9.46 6.60 -16.50
N ASP A 221 9.25 7.63 -15.69
CA ASP A 221 10.32 8.51 -15.24
C ASP A 221 11.16 7.79 -14.19
N PHE A 222 12.47 7.68 -14.43
CA PHE A 222 13.48 7.11 -13.53
C PHE A 222 14.61 8.10 -13.23
N THR A 223 14.40 9.40 -13.45
CA THR A 223 15.40 10.45 -13.21
C THR A 223 15.80 10.54 -11.74
N LYS A 224 14.88 10.22 -10.83
CA LYS A 224 15.13 10.17 -9.40
C LYS A 224 15.74 8.83 -8.99
N VAL A 225 17.05 8.84 -8.82
CA VAL A 225 17.82 7.67 -8.40
C VAL A 225 17.68 7.43 -6.89
N VAL A 226 17.48 6.18 -6.48
CA VAL A 226 17.33 5.80 -5.08
C VAL A 226 18.22 4.61 -4.78
N PHE A 227 19.13 4.79 -3.82
CA PHE A 227 19.97 3.72 -3.28
C PHE A 227 19.69 3.54 -1.79
N LEU A 228 19.66 2.28 -1.33
CA LEU A 228 19.45 1.93 0.07
C LEU A 228 20.42 0.84 0.54
N GLY A 229 20.67 0.82 1.85
CA GLY A 229 21.61 -0.10 2.48
C GLY A 229 23.07 0.23 2.16
N LYS A 230 23.98 -0.54 2.74
CA LYS A 230 25.43 -0.48 2.48
C LYS A 230 25.92 -1.67 1.64
N ALA A 231 25.17 -2.77 1.65
CA ALA A 231 25.45 -3.99 0.91
C ALA A 231 24.14 -4.72 0.59
N HIS A 232 24.15 -5.67 -0.34
CA HIS A 232 23.00 -6.52 -0.61
C HIS A 232 23.41 -7.87 -1.20
N TYR A 233 22.55 -8.87 -1.07
CA TYR A 233 22.65 -10.11 -1.83
C TYR A 233 21.97 -9.96 -3.20
N ASP A 234 22.66 -10.43 -4.25
CA ASP A 234 22.12 -10.46 -5.62
C ASP A 234 21.30 -11.74 -5.87
N SER A 235 20.82 -11.92 -7.11
CA SER A 235 20.01 -13.09 -7.50
C SER A 235 20.79 -14.41 -7.53
N HIS A 236 22.12 -14.39 -7.34
CA HIS A 236 22.99 -15.56 -7.28
C HIS A 236 23.47 -15.83 -5.84
N ASP A 237 22.78 -15.26 -4.84
CA ASP A 237 23.13 -15.32 -3.42
C ASP A 237 24.56 -14.83 -3.14
N SER A 238 25.06 -13.91 -3.95
CA SER A 238 26.38 -13.31 -3.78
C SER A 238 26.28 -11.95 -3.09
N LEU A 239 27.13 -11.74 -2.06
CA LEU A 239 27.21 -10.46 -1.35
C LEU A 239 27.88 -9.40 -2.23
N VAL A 240 27.12 -8.35 -2.53
CA VAL A 240 27.58 -7.13 -3.22
C VAL A 240 27.81 -6.04 -2.17
N ASN A 241 29.05 -5.60 -2.03
CA ASN A 241 29.45 -4.53 -1.09
C ASN A 241 29.13 -3.13 -1.64
N ALA A 242 27.86 -2.91 -2.01
CA ALA A 242 27.35 -1.61 -2.45
C ALA A 242 25.86 -1.47 -2.10
N PRO A 243 25.34 -0.23 -1.96
CA PRO A 243 23.91 0.03 -1.84
C PRO A 243 23.11 -0.62 -2.99
N MET A 244 21.92 -1.12 -2.70
CA MET A 244 21.02 -1.67 -3.71
C MET A 244 20.25 -0.54 -4.40
N ASP A 245 20.07 -0.66 -5.73
CA ASP A 245 19.31 0.28 -6.54
C ASP A 245 17.79 0.00 -6.46
N PHE A 246 17.02 0.98 -5.95
CA PHE A 246 15.56 0.95 -5.87
C PHE A 246 14.88 1.85 -6.92
N THR A 247 15.64 2.50 -7.80
CA THR A 247 15.12 3.47 -8.79
C THR A 247 13.99 2.89 -9.64
N ARG A 248 14.09 1.60 -9.99
CA ARG A 248 13.16 0.87 -10.86
C ARG A 248 12.23 -0.08 -10.08
N GLN A 249 12.00 0.20 -8.81
CA GLN A 249 11.04 -0.51 -7.96
C GLN A 249 9.66 0.17 -7.96
N ASN A 250 8.67 -0.51 -7.39
CA ASN A 250 7.36 0.09 -7.14
C ASN A 250 7.52 1.34 -6.25
N ASN A 251 6.79 2.41 -6.55
CA ASN A 251 6.84 3.68 -5.84
C ASN A 251 5.42 4.19 -5.57
N ILE A 252 5.13 4.51 -4.32
CA ILE A 252 3.92 5.24 -3.92
C ILE A 252 4.19 5.89 -2.57
N SER A 253 3.86 7.17 -2.44
CA SER A 253 4.10 7.91 -1.19
C SER A 253 3.13 7.49 -0.09
N LEU A 254 3.48 7.78 1.18
CA LEU A 254 2.59 7.53 2.31
C LEU A 254 1.30 8.37 2.20
N GLU A 255 1.43 9.61 1.71
CA GLU A 255 0.29 10.51 1.46
C GLU A 255 -0.65 9.96 0.38
N ASP A 256 -0.12 9.40 -0.71
CA ASP A 256 -0.94 8.80 -1.76
C ASP A 256 -1.64 7.53 -1.27
N LEU A 257 -0.95 6.66 -0.53
CA LEU A 257 -1.57 5.48 0.07
C LEU A 257 -2.73 5.86 1.01
N GLN A 258 -2.52 6.84 1.90
CA GLN A 258 -3.54 7.36 2.81
C GLN A 258 -4.74 7.91 2.03
N GLN A 259 -4.51 8.74 1.00
CA GLN A 259 -5.57 9.32 0.19
C GLN A 259 -6.32 8.26 -0.63
N ILE A 260 -5.63 7.25 -1.18
CA ILE A 260 -6.26 6.14 -1.89
C ILE A 260 -7.20 5.38 -0.95
N ALA A 261 -6.74 5.03 0.26
CA ALA A 261 -7.59 4.39 1.26
C ALA A 261 -8.81 5.26 1.62
N GLN A 262 -8.60 6.55 1.89
CA GLN A 262 -9.68 7.49 2.21
C GLN A 262 -10.69 7.63 1.06
N SER A 263 -10.23 7.62 -0.20
CA SER A 263 -11.10 7.76 -1.37
C SER A 263 -12.07 6.59 -1.56
N VAL A 264 -11.76 5.41 -0.99
CA VAL A 264 -12.66 4.26 -1.00
C VAL A 264 -13.47 4.16 0.28
N LEU A 265 -12.88 4.40 1.45
CA LEU A 265 -13.61 4.33 2.73
C LEU A 265 -14.59 5.50 2.91
N PHE A 266 -14.27 6.65 2.34
CA PHE A 266 -15.04 7.88 2.41
C PHE A 266 -15.13 8.53 1.01
N PRO A 267 -15.83 7.92 0.03
CA PRO A 267 -15.79 8.38 -1.35
C PRO A 267 -16.35 9.78 -1.54
N ASN A 268 -17.25 10.23 -0.66
CA ASN A 268 -17.78 11.59 -0.68
C ASN A 268 -16.82 12.65 -0.12
N SER A 269 -15.72 12.25 0.53
CA SER A 269 -14.68 13.18 1.03
C SER A 269 -13.75 13.69 -0.06
N VAL A 270 -13.76 13.08 -1.25
CA VAL A 270 -12.91 13.44 -2.38
C VAL A 270 -13.75 13.86 -3.60
N PRO A 271 -13.20 14.71 -4.49
CA PRO A 271 -13.89 15.09 -5.73
C PRO A 271 -14.06 13.87 -6.65
N LYS A 272 -15.07 13.90 -7.52
CA LYS A 272 -15.47 12.76 -8.37
C LYS A 272 -14.31 12.14 -9.16
N TYR A 273 -13.39 12.95 -9.69
CA TYR A 273 -12.26 12.46 -10.49
C TYR A 273 -11.25 11.63 -9.69
N LYS A 274 -11.21 11.75 -8.35
CA LYS A 274 -10.36 10.92 -7.47
C LYS A 274 -11.03 9.61 -7.04
N ARG A 275 -12.36 9.49 -7.20
CA ARG A 275 -13.12 8.33 -6.73
C ARG A 275 -12.84 7.11 -7.60
N PHE A 276 -12.93 5.93 -6.99
CA PHE A 276 -13.00 4.69 -7.75
C PHE A 276 -14.45 4.45 -8.18
N ASP A 277 -14.65 4.08 -9.45
CA ASP A 277 -15.97 3.80 -10.02
C ASP A 277 -16.43 2.39 -9.64
N LEU A 278 -16.83 2.26 -8.37
CA LEU A 278 -17.25 1.03 -7.72
C LEU A 278 -18.76 1.02 -7.53
N THR A 279 -19.38 -0.14 -7.69
CA THR A 279 -20.80 -0.30 -7.35
C THR A 279 -21.00 -0.28 -5.83
N PRO A 280 -22.22 -0.02 -5.32
CA PRO A 280 -22.51 -0.14 -3.90
C PRO A 280 -22.17 -1.51 -3.31
N ASP A 281 -22.26 -2.56 -4.12
CA ASP A 281 -21.91 -3.92 -3.72
C ASP A 281 -20.39 -4.14 -3.61
N ASP A 282 -19.62 -3.53 -4.51
CA ASP A 282 -18.16 -3.55 -4.45
C ASP A 282 -17.63 -2.82 -3.21
N TYR A 283 -18.23 -1.68 -2.84
CA TYR A 283 -17.90 -1.00 -1.58
C TYR A 283 -18.13 -1.90 -0.36
N ARG A 284 -19.30 -2.54 -0.25
CA ARG A 284 -19.58 -3.46 0.87
C ARG A 284 -18.58 -4.62 0.93
N PHE A 285 -18.28 -5.20 -0.24
CA PHE A 285 -17.32 -6.30 -0.35
C PHE A 285 -15.91 -5.89 0.08
N LEU A 286 -15.43 -4.73 -0.36
CA LEU A 286 -14.12 -4.20 0.05
C LEU A 286 -14.08 -3.89 1.54
N TYR A 287 -15.11 -3.25 2.08
CA TYR A 287 -15.18 -2.94 3.51
C TYR A 287 -15.12 -4.20 4.36
N GLN A 288 -15.82 -5.26 3.93
CA GLN A 288 -15.70 -6.57 4.56
C GLN A 288 -14.25 -7.07 4.47
N CYS A 289 -13.66 -7.21 3.28
CA CYS A 289 -12.32 -7.77 3.13
C CYS A 289 -11.24 -6.98 3.90
N MET A 290 -11.32 -5.65 3.93
CA MET A 290 -10.36 -4.80 4.64
C MET A 290 -10.46 -4.93 6.16
N SER A 291 -11.67 -5.10 6.71
CA SER A 291 -11.90 -5.17 8.17
C SER A 291 -11.98 -6.56 8.76
N GLN A 292 -12.18 -7.58 7.92
CA GLN A 292 -12.31 -8.97 8.32
C GLN A 292 -10.98 -9.52 8.83
N TYR A 293 -11.05 -10.35 9.86
CA TYR A 293 -9.91 -11.08 10.39
C TYR A 293 -9.77 -12.47 9.74
N PRO A 294 -8.55 -13.04 9.65
CA PRO A 294 -8.33 -14.41 9.18
C PRO A 294 -9.26 -15.47 9.80
N SER A 295 -9.57 -15.36 11.10
CA SER A 295 -10.46 -16.32 11.77
C SER A 295 -11.93 -16.22 11.35
N GLU A 296 -12.34 -15.08 10.79
CA GLU A 296 -13.73 -14.76 10.41
C GLU A 296 -14.09 -15.19 8.99
N THR A 297 -13.17 -15.81 8.24
CA THR A 297 -13.42 -16.36 6.90
C THR A 297 -13.48 -17.88 6.92
N ASN A 298 -14.32 -18.43 6.04
CA ASN A 298 -14.36 -19.87 5.75
C ASN A 298 -13.66 -20.23 4.43
N TYR A 299 -13.55 -19.28 3.50
CA TYR A 299 -12.93 -19.49 2.18
C TYR A 299 -12.17 -18.23 1.74
N PRO A 300 -10.83 -18.24 1.81
CA PRO A 300 -9.98 -19.30 2.39
C PRO A 300 -10.26 -19.56 3.87
N LYS A 301 -9.97 -20.77 4.35
CA LYS A 301 -9.88 -21.08 5.78
C LYS A 301 -8.42 -20.99 6.21
N TYR A 302 -8.14 -20.14 7.20
CA TYR A 302 -6.80 -19.95 7.73
C TYR A 302 -6.64 -20.63 9.09
N ASP A 303 -5.46 -21.21 9.31
CA ASP A 303 -5.04 -21.68 10.64
C ASP A 303 -4.69 -20.46 11.51
N SER A 304 -5.39 -20.29 12.62
CA SER A 304 -5.17 -19.18 13.55
C SER A 304 -3.82 -19.22 14.26
N SER A 305 -3.13 -20.36 14.26
CA SER A 305 -1.77 -20.48 14.81
C SER A 305 -0.71 -19.82 13.91
N GLU A 306 -0.95 -19.79 12.60
CA GLU A 306 -0.12 -19.11 11.61
C GLU A 306 -0.62 -17.69 11.33
N TYR A 307 -1.94 -17.55 11.15
CA TYR A 307 -2.63 -16.31 10.79
C TYR A 307 -3.54 -15.84 11.93
N ALA A 308 -2.93 -15.30 12.99
CA ALA A 308 -3.68 -14.63 14.05
C ALA A 308 -4.47 -13.41 13.51
N ASP A 309 -5.51 -12.97 14.22
CA ASP A 309 -6.36 -11.85 13.76
C ASP A 309 -5.60 -10.54 13.52
N SER A 310 -4.50 -10.32 14.26
CA SER A 310 -3.61 -9.17 14.10
C SER A 310 -2.47 -9.40 13.09
N TYR A 311 -2.46 -10.52 12.34
CA TYR A 311 -1.37 -10.90 11.43
C TYR A 311 -0.99 -9.76 10.47
N VAL A 312 -1.98 -9.12 9.85
CA VAL A 312 -1.86 -7.95 8.95
C VAL A 312 -2.40 -6.66 9.56
N LYS A 313 -2.49 -6.54 10.88
CA LYS A 313 -2.94 -5.31 11.57
C LYS A 313 -1.77 -4.78 12.41
N PHE A 314 -0.81 -4.08 11.81
CA PHE A 314 0.49 -3.81 12.46
C PHE A 314 0.38 -2.85 13.64
N PHE A 315 -0.56 -1.91 13.61
CA PHE A 315 -0.87 -1.07 14.79
C PHE A 315 -1.40 -1.87 16.00
N PHE A 316 -1.82 -3.11 15.79
CA PHE A 316 -2.35 -4.02 16.82
C PHE A 316 -1.57 -5.36 16.88
N LYS A 317 -0.35 -5.41 16.30
CA LYS A 317 0.39 -6.67 16.11
C LYS A 317 0.69 -7.35 17.44
N GLY A 318 0.27 -8.61 17.55
CA GLY A 318 0.47 -9.44 18.74
C GLY A 318 -0.55 -9.19 19.86
N GLU A 319 -1.49 -8.26 19.67
CA GLU A 319 -2.58 -8.03 20.62
C GLU A 319 -3.87 -8.69 20.12
N LYS A 320 -4.74 -9.04 21.08
CA LYS A 320 -6.12 -9.43 20.77
C LYS A 320 -6.92 -8.17 20.50
N ILE A 321 -7.33 -7.97 19.25
CA ILE A 321 -8.17 -6.83 18.87
C ILE A 321 -9.57 -7.03 19.49
N PRO A 322 -10.08 -6.07 20.28
CA PRO A 322 -11.43 -6.18 20.84
C PRO A 322 -12.50 -6.28 19.76
N SER A 323 -13.55 -7.06 19.99
CA SER A 323 -14.62 -7.30 19.01
C SER A 323 -15.42 -6.05 18.61
N TYR A 324 -15.35 -4.99 19.42
CA TYR A 324 -15.97 -3.69 19.13
C TYR A 324 -15.06 -2.76 18.31
N ILE A 325 -13.84 -3.19 17.96
CA ILE A 325 -12.92 -2.47 17.09
C ILE A 325 -12.86 -3.17 15.74
N ARG A 326 -12.96 -2.40 14.65
CA ARG A 326 -12.67 -2.85 13.28
C ARG A 326 -11.54 -2.02 12.68
N VAL A 327 -10.62 -2.71 12.01
CA VAL A 327 -9.42 -2.13 11.42
C VAL A 327 -9.42 -2.41 9.93
N PHE A 328 -9.74 -1.39 9.13
CA PHE A 328 -9.76 -1.43 7.68
C PHE A 328 -8.41 -0.98 7.17
N ASN A 329 -7.54 -1.91 6.77
CA ASN A 329 -6.17 -1.54 6.47
C ASN A 329 -5.52 -2.34 5.33
N LYS A 330 -4.34 -1.88 4.95
CA LYS A 330 -3.37 -2.69 4.22
C LYS A 330 -1.96 -2.41 4.72
N VAL A 331 -1.26 -3.48 5.06
CA VAL A 331 0.16 -3.45 5.44
C VAL A 331 1.10 -3.75 4.29
N GLY A 332 2.37 -3.37 4.43
CA GLY A 332 3.48 -3.79 3.58
C GLY A 332 4.73 -4.04 4.39
N TRP A 333 5.49 -5.07 4.02
CA TRP A 333 6.82 -5.30 4.57
C TRP A 333 7.74 -5.89 3.50
N ALA A 334 8.93 -5.33 3.36
CA ALA A 334 10.02 -5.81 2.51
C ALA A 334 11.25 -4.94 2.72
N TYR A 335 12.46 -5.49 2.53
CA TYR A 335 13.70 -4.70 2.52
C TYR A 335 13.89 -3.83 3.77
N GLY A 336 13.53 -4.31 4.97
CA GLY A 336 13.61 -3.54 6.20
C GLY A 336 12.47 -2.54 6.40
N PHE A 337 11.59 -2.32 5.43
CA PHE A 337 10.41 -1.45 5.61
C PHE A 337 9.24 -2.19 6.23
N LEU A 338 8.53 -1.54 7.14
CA LEU A 338 7.17 -1.88 7.58
C LEU A 338 6.26 -0.67 7.35
N THR A 339 5.09 -0.89 6.78
CA THR A 339 4.09 0.15 6.53
C THR A 339 2.69 -0.37 6.87
N ASP A 340 1.85 0.49 7.45
CA ASP A 340 0.43 0.21 7.69
C ASP A 340 -0.41 1.46 7.40
N ILE A 341 -1.52 1.30 6.68
CA ILE A 341 -2.48 2.33 6.30
C ILE A 341 -3.84 1.87 6.79
N ALA A 342 -4.31 2.42 7.90
CA ALA A 342 -5.47 1.92 8.61
C ALA A 342 -6.52 3.00 8.82
N TYR A 343 -7.78 2.65 8.63
CA TYR A 343 -8.92 3.29 9.26
C TYR A 343 -9.39 2.42 10.43
N VAL A 344 -9.47 2.99 11.62
CA VAL A 344 -9.84 2.31 12.85
C VAL A 344 -11.20 2.86 13.29
N ALA A 345 -12.14 1.95 13.56
CA ALA A 345 -13.45 2.27 14.09
C ALA A 345 -13.69 1.52 15.40
N ASP A 346 -13.88 2.25 16.49
CA ASP A 346 -14.31 1.73 17.78
C ASP A 346 -15.80 2.03 17.99
N PHE A 347 -16.62 0.98 17.88
CA PHE A 347 -18.07 1.09 18.00
C PHE A 347 -18.56 1.26 19.44
N ARG A 348 -17.75 0.91 20.44
CA ARG A 348 -18.11 1.05 21.86
C ARG A 348 -17.93 2.50 22.31
N HIS A 349 -16.77 3.08 22.02
CA HIS A 349 -16.41 4.43 22.43
C HIS A 349 -16.79 5.49 21.38
N LYS A 350 -17.31 5.07 20.21
CA LYS A 350 -17.72 5.94 19.09
C LYS A 350 -16.57 6.78 18.55
N ILE A 351 -15.41 6.16 18.45
CA ILE A 351 -14.18 6.78 17.94
C ILE A 351 -13.93 6.27 16.53
N GLU A 352 -13.47 7.16 15.65
CA GLU A 352 -12.95 6.76 14.35
C GLU A 352 -11.81 7.69 13.91
N TYR A 353 -10.78 7.11 13.27
CA TYR A 353 -9.64 7.87 12.75
C TYR A 353 -8.93 7.07 11.66
N MET A 354 -8.08 7.72 10.87
CA MET A 354 -7.08 7.01 10.07
C MET A 354 -5.68 7.23 10.63
N LEU A 355 -4.85 6.21 10.50
CA LEU A 355 -3.45 6.24 10.89
C LEU A 355 -2.64 5.54 9.80
N SER A 356 -1.64 6.24 9.29
CA SER A 356 -0.71 5.71 8.28
C SER A 356 0.70 5.90 8.78
N ALA A 357 1.53 4.87 8.74
CA ALA A 357 2.93 4.99 9.17
C ALA A 357 3.82 4.07 8.36
N THR A 358 5.06 4.51 8.12
CA THR A 358 6.14 3.68 7.59
C THR A 358 7.39 3.83 8.46
N VAL A 359 8.18 2.77 8.55
CA VAL A 359 9.47 2.73 9.24
C VAL A 359 10.41 1.76 8.54
N TYR A 360 11.70 2.08 8.50
CA TYR A 360 12.80 1.28 7.99
C TYR A 360 13.68 0.81 9.15
N VAL A 361 13.83 -0.50 9.31
CA VAL A 361 14.51 -1.13 10.43
C VAL A 361 15.48 -2.20 9.92
N ASN A 362 16.68 -1.75 9.57
CA ASN A 362 17.75 -2.58 9.02
C ASN A 362 19.11 -2.14 9.55
N SER A 363 19.39 -2.45 10.82
CA SER A 363 20.57 -1.94 11.54
C SER A 363 21.90 -2.43 10.97
N ASP A 364 21.97 -3.63 10.40
CA ASP A 364 23.20 -4.10 9.75
C ASP A 364 23.41 -3.48 8.36
N GLY A 365 22.36 -2.91 7.76
CA GLY A 365 22.39 -2.22 6.48
C GLY A 365 22.56 -3.14 5.27
N VAL A 366 22.42 -4.46 5.44
CA VAL A 366 22.48 -5.45 4.36
C VAL A 366 21.06 -5.71 3.86
N LEU A 367 20.85 -5.71 2.55
CA LEU A 367 19.56 -6.03 1.95
C LEU A 367 19.56 -7.44 1.37
N ASN A 368 18.39 -8.07 1.32
CA ASN A 368 18.18 -9.44 0.83
C ASN A 368 18.86 -10.56 1.63
N ASP A 369 19.28 -10.31 2.86
CA ASP A 369 19.87 -11.34 3.74
C ASP A 369 18.86 -11.96 4.73
N ASN A 370 17.61 -11.47 4.67
CA ASN A 370 16.48 -11.84 5.55
C ASN A 370 16.68 -11.49 7.04
N LYS A 371 17.57 -10.55 7.37
CA LYS A 371 17.79 -10.09 8.75
C LYS A 371 17.36 -8.64 8.88
N TYR A 372 16.17 -8.44 9.42
CA TYR A 372 15.63 -7.10 9.65
C TYR A 372 15.14 -6.98 11.09
N ASP A 373 15.20 -5.78 11.66
CA ASP A 373 14.83 -5.53 13.06
C ASP A 373 13.29 -5.37 13.23
N TYR A 374 12.52 -6.17 12.50
CA TYR A 374 11.06 -6.11 12.49
C TYR A 374 10.46 -6.40 13.88
N ASP A 375 10.91 -7.46 14.54
CA ASP A 375 10.34 -7.89 15.82
C ASP A 375 10.85 -7.06 17.01
N THR A 376 12.07 -6.55 16.91
CA THR A 376 12.75 -5.82 18.00
C THR A 376 12.47 -4.32 17.95
N MET A 377 12.31 -3.74 16.75
CA MET A 377 12.12 -2.29 16.57
C MET A 377 10.83 -1.95 15.81
N GLY A 378 10.61 -2.59 14.66
CA GLY A 378 9.56 -2.21 13.70
C GLY A 378 8.12 -2.39 14.23
N TYR A 379 7.71 -3.62 14.55
CA TYR A 379 6.37 -3.89 15.08
C TYR A 379 6.14 -3.22 16.44
N PRO A 380 7.09 -3.20 17.40
CA PRO A 380 6.92 -2.44 18.63
C PRO A 380 6.65 -0.94 18.38
N PHE A 381 7.38 -0.32 17.47
CA PHE A 381 7.14 1.08 17.08
C PHE A 381 5.73 1.30 16.54
N LEU A 382 5.30 0.52 15.54
CA LEU A 382 3.97 0.69 14.95
C LEU A 382 2.87 0.47 15.98
N ARG A 383 2.95 -0.60 16.78
CA ARG A 383 2.00 -0.85 17.87
C ARG A 383 1.96 0.32 18.85
N LYS A 384 3.11 0.89 19.18
CA LYS A 384 3.20 2.00 20.12
C LYS A 384 2.56 3.26 19.56
N VAL A 385 2.85 3.64 18.32
CA VAL A 385 2.17 4.75 17.61
C VAL A 385 0.66 4.53 17.60
N GLY A 386 0.20 3.33 17.25
CA GLY A 386 -1.22 2.96 17.25
C GLY A 386 -1.88 3.18 18.62
N LYS A 387 -1.22 2.73 19.69
CA LYS A 387 -1.69 2.88 21.07
C LYS A 387 -1.72 4.35 21.51
N THR A 388 -0.70 5.14 21.19
CA THR A 388 -0.64 6.57 21.55
C THR A 388 -1.80 7.34 20.90
N ILE A 389 -2.07 7.11 19.61
CA ILE A 389 -3.19 7.74 18.90
C ILE A 389 -4.53 7.27 19.45
N TYR A 390 -4.72 5.98 19.67
CA TYR A 390 -5.95 5.44 20.24
C TYR A 390 -6.24 6.02 21.64
N GLN A 391 -5.20 6.16 22.48
CA GLN A 391 -5.33 6.78 23.82
C GLN A 391 -5.70 8.26 23.74
N TYR A 392 -5.20 8.99 22.74
CA TYR A 392 -5.59 10.38 22.51
C TYR A 392 -7.05 10.50 22.09
N GLU A 393 -7.56 9.60 21.25
CA GLU A 393 -8.97 9.62 20.83
C GLU A 393 -9.93 9.22 21.96
N LEU A 394 -9.46 8.47 22.96
CA LEU A 394 -10.23 8.10 24.14
C LEU A 394 -10.39 9.23 25.16
N SER A 395 -9.54 10.26 25.11
CA SER A 395 -9.54 11.40 26.04
C SER A 395 -10.43 12.53 25.54
#